data_AF-A0A355UJY5-F1
#
_entry.id   AF-A0A355UJY5-F1
#
_cell.length_a   1.000
_cell.length_b   1.000
_cell.length_c   1.000
_cell.angle_alpha   90.00
_cell.angle_beta   90.00
_cell.angle_gamma   90.00
#
_symmetry.space_group_name_H-M   'P 1'
#
loop_
_entity.id
_entity.type
_entity.pdbx_description
1 polymer ?
#
loop_
_entity_poly.entity_id
_entity_poly.type
_entity_poly.pdbx_seq_one_letter_code
_entity_poly.pdbx_strand_id
1 'polypeptide(L)' 'MAIKGMSIRAIAEVMEFQPATVSNWLFRAAKQCDIVNENLMKDFNISKVEMDELWVIVEKNCTKNRN' A
#
# COMPACT_ATOMS: atom_id res chain seq x y z
N MET A 1 -8.56 -8.86 -3.32
CA MET A 1 -8.42 -9.15 -1.89
C MET A 1 -7.01 -9.69 -1.67
N ALA A 2 -6.06 -8.87 -1.24
CA ALA A 2 -4.78 -9.38 -0.75
C ALA A 2 -4.96 -9.60 0.76
N ILE A 3 -4.89 -10.84 1.21
CA ILE A 3 -4.99 -11.15 2.63
C ILE A 3 -3.64 -10.78 3.24
N LYS A 4 -3.63 -9.74 4.07
CA LYS A 4 -2.43 -9.23 4.75
C LYS A 4 -1.72 -10.41 5.45
N GLY A 5 -0.44 -10.62 5.11
CA GLY A 5 0.38 -11.68 5.69
C GLY A 5 0.47 -12.98 4.88
N MET A 6 -0.30 -13.15 3.80
CA MET A 6 -0.18 -14.32 2.91
C MET A 6 0.86 -14.12 1.82
N SER A 7 1.58 -15.19 1.48
CA SER A 7 2.49 -15.19 0.33
C SER A 7 1.71 -15.15 -1.00
N ILE A 8 2.34 -14.70 -2.08
CA ILE A 8 1.74 -14.71 -3.43
C ILE A 8 1.25 -16.12 -3.81
N ARG A 9 1.98 -17.17 -3.41
CA ARG A 9 1.60 -18.56 -3.65
C ARG A 9 0.34 -18.96 -2.89
N ALA A 10 0.26 -18.61 -1.60
CA ALA A 10 -0.92 -18.90 -0.79
C ALA A 10 -2.17 -18.16 -1.30
N ILE A 11 -2.01 -16.91 -1.78
CA ILE A 11 -3.11 -16.15 -2.41
C ILE A 11 -3.53 -16.82 -3.72
N ALA A 12 -2.57 -17.25 -4.54
CA ALA A 12 -2.82 -17.94 -5.80
C ALA A 12 -3.56 -19.28 -5.59
N GLU A 13 -3.18 -20.04 -4.57
CA GLU A 13 -3.87 -21.28 -4.17
C GLU A 13 -5.31 -21.03 -3.72
N VAL A 14 -5.54 -20.07 -2.80
CA VAL A 14 -6.89 -19.74 -2.31
C VAL A 14 -7.80 -19.19 -3.40
N MET A 15 -7.24 -18.41 -4.33
CA MET A 15 -8.01 -17.81 -5.42
C MET A 15 -8.05 -18.68 -6.69
N GLU A 16 -7.43 -19.87 -6.66
CA GLU A 16 -7.32 -20.79 -7.80
C GLU A 16 -6.76 -20.14 -9.09
N PHE A 17 -5.84 -19.19 -8.93
CA PHE A 17 -5.13 -18.54 -10.04
C PHE A 17 -3.66 -18.95 -10.08
N GLN A 18 -3.01 -18.68 -11.22
CA GLN A 18 -1.56 -18.83 -11.32
C GLN A 18 -0.87 -17.73 -10.48
N PRO A 19 0.23 -18.05 -9.76
CA PRO A 19 1.01 -17.05 -9.01
C PRO A 19 1.47 -15.85 -9.86
N ALA A 20 1.74 -16.09 -11.15
CA ALA A 20 2.08 -15.04 -12.10
C ALA A 20 0.94 -14.02 -12.29
N THR A 21 -0.31 -14.48 -12.29
CA THR A 21 -1.50 -13.62 -12.40
C THR A 21 -1.62 -12.71 -11.17
N VAL A 22 -1.48 -13.28 -9.98
CA VAL A 22 -1.50 -12.52 -8.71
C VAL A 22 -0.36 -11.50 -8.68
N SER A 23 0.85 -11.90 -9.07
CA SER A 23 2.02 -11.01 -9.15
C SER A 23 1.77 -9.84 -10.12
N ASN A 24 1.24 -10.12 -11.32
CA ASN A 24 0.93 -9.08 -12.30
C ASN A 24 -0.16 -8.10 -11.81
N TRP A 25 -1.18 -8.57 -11.09
CA TRP A 25 -2.17 -7.69 -10.46
C TRP A 25 -1.56 -6.81 -9.39
N LEU A 26 -0.74 -7.36 -8.50
CA LEU A 26 -0.04 -6.59 -7.47
C LEU A 26 0.89 -5.55 -8.09
N PHE A 27 1.61 -5.90 -9.16
CA PHE A 27 2.46 -4.97 -9.89
C PHE A 27 1.66 -3.80 -10.48
N ARG A 28 0.52 -4.08 -11.13
CA ARG A 28 -0.36 -3.04 -11.67
C ARG A 28 -0.95 -2.15 -10.58
N ALA A 29 -1.35 -2.75 -9.45
CA ALA A 29 -1.84 -2.02 -8.31
C ALA A 29 -0.76 -1.09 -7.71
N ALA A 30 0.45 -1.59 -7.53
CA ALA A 30 1.59 -0.80 -7.05
C ALA A 30 1.87 0.40 -7.96
N LYS A 31 1.90 0.19 -9.28
CA LYS A 31 2.06 1.28 -10.26
C LYS A 31 0.95 2.33 -10.16
N GLN A 32 -0.29 1.92 -9.91
CA GLN A 32 -1.39 2.85 -9.70
C GLN A 32 -1.27 3.62 -8.38
N CYS A 33 -0.76 2.99 -7.32
CA CYS A 33 -0.50 3.68 -6.05
C CYS A 33 0.49 4.83 -6.24
N ASP A 34 1.53 4.68 -7.06
CA ASP A 34 2.48 5.76 -7.34
C ASP A 34 1.79 6.95 -8.03
N ILE A 35 0.94 6.69 -9.03
CA ILE A 35 0.17 7.72 -9.76
C ILE A 35 -0.78 8.45 -8.81
N VAL A 36 -1.48 7.72 -7.93
CA VAL A 36 -2.37 8.32 -6.93
C VAL A 36 -1.57 9.16 -5.95
N ASN A 37 -0.42 8.66 -5.48
CA ASN A 37 0.43 9.37 -4.54
C ASN A 37 0.97 10.67 -5.15
N GLU A 38 1.47 10.63 -6.39
CA GLU A 38 1.90 11.84 -7.12
C GLU A 38 0.76 12.86 -7.27
N ASN A 39 -0.43 12.39 -7.64
CA ASN A 39 -1.60 13.26 -7.79
C ASN A 39 -2.08 13.88 -6.49
N LEU A 40 -1.95 13.18 -5.36
CA LEU A 40 -2.29 13.72 -4.04
C LEU A 40 -1.23 14.70 -3.55
N MET A 41 0.04 14.42 -3.81
CA MET A 41 1.17 15.25 -3.37
C MET A 41 1.32 16.56 -4.14
N LYS A 42 0.80 16.65 -5.38
CA LYS A 42 1.00 17.80 -6.28
C LYS A 42 0.56 19.15 -5.69
N ASP A 43 -0.44 19.14 -4.82
CA ASP A 43 -1.04 20.36 -4.24
C ASP A 43 -0.36 20.75 -2.91
N PHE A 44 0.58 19.93 -2.41
CA PHE A 44 1.32 20.18 -1.19
C PHE A 44 2.76 20.59 -1.50
N ASN A 45 3.21 21.69 -0.91
CA ASN A 45 4.60 22.16 -1.02
C ASN A 45 5.51 21.45 0.01
N ILE A 46 5.45 20.12 0.06
CA ILE A 46 6.25 19.29 0.96
C ILE A 46 6.83 18.10 0.18
N SER A 47 8.01 17.63 0.57
CA SER A 47 8.63 16.46 -0.05
C SER A 47 7.93 15.16 0.38
N LYS A 48 8.13 14.10 -0.40
CA LYS A 48 7.64 12.75 -0.07
C LYS A 48 8.16 12.27 1.29
N VAL A 49 9.43 12.57 1.60
CA VAL A 49 10.06 12.19 2.87
C VAL A 49 9.39 12.89 4.05
N GLU A 50 9.13 14.20 3.95
CA GLU A 50 8.45 14.95 5.01
C GLU A 50 7.01 14.45 5.22
N MET A 51 6.29 14.09 4.15
CA MET A 51 4.96 13.50 4.26
C MET A 51 4.98 12.13 4.95
N ASP A 52 5.97 11.28 4.65
CA ASP A 52 6.15 9.99 5.32
C ASP A 52 6.41 10.17 6.82
N GLU A 53 7.20 11.18 7.21
CA GLU A 53 7.42 11.52 8.62
C GLU A 53 6.13 11.96 9.33
N LEU A 54 5.31 12.81 8.69
CA LEU A 54 4.01 13.20 9.20
C LEU A 54 3.09 12.00 9.38
N TRP A 55 3.11 11.04 8.44
CA TRP A 55 2.29 9.83 8.52
C TRP A 55 2.66 8.95 9.73
N VAL A 56 3.96 8.83 10.05
CA VAL A 56 4.42 8.12 11.26
C VAL A 56 3.89 8.78 12.54
N ILE A 57 3.82 10.12 12.58
CA ILE A 57 3.25 10.84 13.73
C ILE A 57 1.76 10.55 13.87
N VAL A 58 1.01 10.58 12.75
CA VAL A 58 -0.42 10.23 12.74
C VAL A 58 -0.64 8.79 13.21
N GLU A 59 0.14 7.83 12.72
CA GLU A 59 0.05 6.42 13.11
C GLU A 59 0.26 6.22 14.63
N LYS A 60 1.28 6.86 15.20
CA LYS A 60 1.56 6.84 16.65
C LYS A 60 0.41 7.42 17.47
N ASN A 61 -0.22 8.49 16.99
CA ASN A 61 -1.35 9.10 17.67
C ASN A 61 -2.63 8.24 17.57
N CYS A 62 -2.90 7.64 16.42
CA CYS A 62 -4.04 6.73 16.22
C CYS A 62 -3.92 5.46 17.07
N THR A 63 -2.71 4.92 17.24
CA THR A 63 -2.46 3.76 18.10
C THR A 63 -2.59 4.10 19.58
N LYS A 64 -2.13 5.29 20.00
CA LYS A 64 -2.28 5.75 21.39
C LYS A 64 -3.73 6.01 21.81
N ASN A 65 -4.58 6.48 20.89
CA ASN A 65 -6.01 6.73 21.15
C ASN A 65 -6.91 5.48 21.08
N ARG A 66 -6.35 4.30 20.76
CA ARG A 66 -7.08 3.02 20.71
C ARG A 66 -6.91 2.16 21.97
N ASN A 67 -6.08 2.60 22.92
CA ASN A 67 -5.90 2.00 24.25
C ASN A 67 -6.50 2.90 25.32
#